data_AF-A0A392MQG0-F1
#
_entry.id   AF-A0A392MQG0-F1
#
_cell.length_a   1.000
_cell.length_b   1.000
_cell.length_c   1.000
_cell.angle_alpha   90.00
_cell.angle_beta   90.00
_cell.angle_gamma   90.00
#
_symmetry.space_group_name_H-M   'P 1'
#
loop_
_entity.id
_entity.type
_entity.pdbx_description
1 polymer ?
#
loop_
_entity_poly.entity_id
_entity_poly.type
_entity_poly.pdbx_seq_one_letter_code
_entity_poly.pdbx_strand_id
1 'polypeptide(L)'
;DGSLTLDLLRQDSIRSGDSQKCGKLKVHAEECVGSKTTVEMILRCSDLEYRDLFSKSDPFLLVSKVVESGAHIPICKTEAIKNDHSPTWKPVFLNVQQVGSKESPLIIECYNFNSNGKHDLLGKVQTSLVELEKLYSGGQGENLFLSAAVGHDSQTKVLKSRLFVDKFSENIQYTFLDYLAGGFELNFMVAIDFTVSSN
;
A
#
# COMPACT_ATOMS: atom_id res chain seq x y z
N ASP A 1 -18.34 16.86 -17.27
CA ASP A 1 -19.23 16.49 -16.14
C ASP A 1 -19.31 14.96 -15.93
N GLY A 2 -18.26 14.18 -16.28
CA GLY A 2 -18.21 12.73 -16.02
C GLY A 2 -19.33 11.89 -16.63
N SER A 3 -20.19 12.50 -17.46
CA SER A 3 -21.43 11.89 -17.91
C SER A 3 -21.37 11.53 -19.39
N LEU A 4 -21.82 10.31 -19.71
CA LEU A 4 -21.95 9.80 -21.07
C LEU A 4 -23.42 9.51 -21.32
N THR A 5 -23.97 9.99 -22.43
CA THR A 5 -25.32 9.63 -22.87
C THR A 5 -25.22 8.71 -24.08
N LEU A 6 -25.74 7.49 -23.93
CA LEU A 6 -25.80 6.48 -24.98
C LEU A 6 -27.22 6.43 -25.55
N ASP A 7 -27.35 6.51 -26.87
CA ASP A 7 -28.62 6.26 -27.54
C ASP A 7 -28.87 4.75 -27.61
N LEU A 8 -29.99 4.29 -27.06
CA LEU A 8 -30.37 2.88 -27.10
C LEU A 8 -31.11 2.59 -28.40
N LEU A 9 -30.56 1.69 -29.20
CA LEU A 9 -31.13 1.26 -30.48
C LEU A 9 -31.51 -0.22 -30.39
N ARG A 10 -32.73 -0.55 -30.79
CA ARG A 10 -33.12 -1.95 -31.05
C ARG A 10 -32.85 -2.26 -32.52
N GLN A 11 -32.11 -3.34 -32.75
CA GLN A 11 -31.82 -3.85 -34.09
C GLN A 11 -32.81 -4.97 -34.40
N ASP A 12 -33.74 -4.73 -35.33
CA ASP A 12 -34.66 -5.76 -35.80
C ASP A 12 -33.99 -6.59 -36.89
N SER A 13 -33.84 -7.90 -36.66
CA SER A 13 -33.13 -8.84 -37.54
C SER A 13 -33.81 -9.10 -38.89
N ILE A 14 -35.01 -8.52 -39.12
CA ILE A 14 -35.89 -8.88 -40.25
C ILE A 14 -35.96 -7.77 -41.31
N ARG A 15 -35.51 -6.54 -41.03
CA ARG A 15 -35.48 -5.44 -42.01
C ARG A 15 -34.12 -4.75 -41.97
N SER A 16 -33.32 -4.99 -43.02
CA SER A 16 -32.04 -4.32 -43.22
C SER A 16 -32.24 -2.80 -43.34
N GLY A 17 -32.05 -2.08 -42.25
CA GLY A 17 -31.76 -0.63 -42.27
C GLY A 17 -32.47 0.24 -41.24
N ASP A 18 -33.49 -0.24 -40.51
CA ASP A 18 -34.27 0.62 -39.61
C ASP A 18 -34.00 0.28 -38.13
N SER A 19 -33.13 1.06 -37.49
CA SER A 19 -32.85 0.95 -36.05
C SER A 19 -33.85 1.79 -35.27
N GLN A 20 -34.75 1.16 -34.50
CA GLN A 20 -35.72 1.89 -33.69
C GLN A 20 -35.03 2.53 -32.47
N LYS A 21 -35.20 3.84 -32.28
CA LYS A 21 -34.75 4.53 -31.06
C LYS A 21 -35.60 4.10 -29.87
N CYS A 22 -34.97 3.51 -28.87
CA CYS A 22 -35.62 2.95 -27.70
C CYS A 22 -35.43 3.78 -26.43
N GLY A 23 -34.64 4.86 -26.49
CA GLY A 23 -34.43 5.78 -25.37
C GLY A 23 -32.98 6.23 -25.26
N LYS A 24 -32.66 6.86 -24.14
CA LYS A 24 -31.30 7.32 -23.81
C LYS A 24 -30.88 6.76 -22.46
N LEU A 25 -29.68 6.22 -22.37
CA LEU A 25 -29.05 5.83 -21.12
C LEU A 25 -28.02 6.91 -20.75
N LYS A 26 -28.23 7.60 -19.64
CA LYS A 26 -27.23 8.52 -19.08
C LYS A 26 -26.43 7.78 -18.02
N VAL A 27 -25.14 7.63 -18.24
CA VAL A 27 -24.16 7.05 -17.31
C VAL A 27 -23.38 8.20 -16.68
N HIS A 28 -23.21 8.17 -15.36
CA HIS A 28 -22.39 9.10 -14.61
C HIS A 28 -21.33 8.31 -13.87
N ALA A 29 -20.06 8.68 -14.04
CA ALA A 29 -18.94 8.03 -13.37
C ALA A 29 -18.19 9.04 -12.49
N GLU A 30 -17.91 8.64 -11.26
CA GLU A 30 -17.14 9.43 -10.30
C GLU A 30 -16.04 8.57 -9.69
N GLU A 31 -14.89 9.19 -9.46
CA GLU A 31 -13.78 8.56 -8.76
C GLU A 31 -14.05 8.59 -7.25
N CYS A 32 -13.99 7.43 -6.58
CA CYS A 32 -14.19 7.35 -5.14
C CYS A 32 -13.14 8.20 -4.41
N VAL A 33 -13.57 9.09 -3.51
CA VAL A 33 -12.69 10.06 -2.80
C VAL A 33 -11.50 9.39 -2.12
N GLY A 34 -11.67 8.19 -1.55
CA GLY A 34 -10.59 7.42 -0.92
C GLY A 34 -9.44 7.00 -1.86
N SER A 35 -9.63 7.05 -3.18
CA SER A 35 -8.58 6.75 -4.16
C SER A 35 -7.51 7.86 -4.28
N LYS A 36 -7.87 9.10 -3.93
CA LYS A 36 -6.99 10.27 -4.05
C LYS A 36 -6.13 10.50 -2.81
N THR A 37 -6.53 9.91 -1.69
CA THR A 37 -5.87 10.15 -0.41
C THR A 37 -4.62 9.31 -0.28
N THR A 38 -3.50 9.98 -0.08
CA THR A 38 -2.21 9.38 0.26
C THR A 38 -1.80 9.84 1.65
N VAL A 39 -1.42 8.89 2.49
CA VAL A 39 -0.89 9.15 3.83
C VAL A 39 0.64 9.18 3.77
N GLU A 40 1.23 10.30 4.19
CA GLU A 40 2.67 10.43 4.44
C GLU A 40 2.94 10.14 5.92
N MET A 41 3.88 9.24 6.21
CA MET A 41 4.29 8.93 7.58
C MET A 41 5.81 8.93 7.74
N ILE A 42 6.30 9.38 8.90
CA ILE A 42 7.66 9.11 9.36
C ILE A 42 7.55 8.12 10.51
N LEU A 43 8.13 6.95 10.32
CA LEU A 43 8.13 5.87 11.31
C LEU A 43 9.46 5.87 12.05
N ARG A 44 9.41 5.55 13.35
CA ARG A 44 10.59 5.42 14.19
C ARG A 44 10.43 4.22 15.11
N CYS A 45 11.52 3.50 15.37
CA CYS A 45 11.55 2.50 16.44
C CYS A 45 12.39 2.98 17.63
N SER A 46 12.19 2.37 18.80
CA SER A 46 13.13 2.47 19.93
C SER A 46 13.45 1.10 20.49
N ASP A 47 14.61 1.00 21.15
CA ASP A 47 15.01 -0.15 21.95
C ASP A 47 14.92 -1.48 21.18
N LEU A 48 15.35 -1.48 19.91
CA LEU A 48 15.37 -2.68 19.07
C LEU A 48 16.33 -3.72 19.68
N GLU A 49 15.78 -4.87 20.07
CA GLU A 49 16.53 -6.00 20.59
C GLU A 49 17.10 -6.84 19.44
N TYR A 50 18.43 -6.94 19.33
CA TYR A 50 19.09 -7.90 18.45
C TYR A 50 19.79 -8.98 19.27
N ARG A 51 19.72 -10.24 18.82
CA ARG A 51 20.17 -11.40 19.60
C ARG A 51 21.68 -11.45 19.82
N ASP A 52 22.45 -10.81 18.95
CA ASP A 52 23.91 -10.79 19.05
C ASP A 52 24.38 -9.54 19.80
N LEU A 53 24.80 -9.72 21.05
CA LEU A 53 25.18 -8.65 21.98
C LEU A 53 26.41 -7.80 21.56
N PHE A 54 27.06 -8.16 20.45
CA PHE A 54 28.29 -7.52 19.95
C PHE A 54 28.20 -7.01 18.51
N SER A 55 27.07 -7.21 17.83
CA SER A 55 26.81 -6.65 16.50
C SER A 55 25.58 -5.74 16.57
N LYS A 56 25.70 -4.57 15.93
CA LYS A 56 24.59 -3.63 15.82
C LYS A 56 23.69 -4.07 14.66
N SER A 57 22.39 -3.88 14.80
CA SER A 57 21.41 -4.22 13.76
C SER A 57 21.35 -3.15 12.67
N ASP A 58 21.02 -3.58 11.45
CA ASP A 58 20.76 -2.75 10.28
C ASP A 58 19.24 -2.75 9.96
N PRO A 59 18.38 -2.10 10.77
CA PRO A 59 16.93 -2.28 10.68
C PRO A 59 16.26 -1.61 9.47
N PHE A 60 15.26 -2.29 8.92
CA PHE A 60 14.30 -1.74 7.96
C PHE A 60 12.87 -2.23 8.27
N LEU A 61 11.87 -1.49 7.79
CA LEU A 61 10.46 -1.87 7.91
C LEU A 61 9.92 -2.44 6.61
N LEU A 62 9.05 -3.44 6.73
CA LEU A 62 8.18 -3.95 5.68
C LEU A 62 6.73 -3.77 6.12
N VAL A 63 5.96 -2.96 5.37
CA VAL A 63 4.54 -2.77 5.60
C VAL A 63 3.77 -3.60 4.59
N SER A 64 2.89 -4.45 5.11
CA SER A 64 2.06 -5.34 4.32
C SER A 64 0.59 -5.12 4.62
N LYS A 65 -0.27 -5.18 3.60
CA LYS A 65 -1.72 -5.29 3.80
C LYS A 65 -2.12 -6.74 4.01
N VAL A 66 -3.17 -6.95 4.77
CA VAL A 66 -3.81 -8.26 4.90
C VAL A 66 -4.96 -8.33 3.89
N VAL A 67 -4.97 -9.35 3.05
CA VAL A 67 -6.09 -9.59 2.11
C VAL A 67 -7.05 -10.65 2.68
N GLU A 68 -8.22 -10.81 2.08
CA GLU A 68 -9.29 -11.70 2.57
C GLU A 68 -8.86 -13.16 2.76
N SER A 69 -7.89 -13.63 1.97
CA SER A 69 -7.31 -14.98 2.12
C SER A 69 -6.43 -15.15 3.37
N GLY A 70 -6.21 -14.07 4.13
CA GLY A 70 -5.25 -14.01 5.24
C GLY A 70 -3.80 -13.82 4.80
N ALA A 71 -3.52 -13.79 3.49
CA ALA A 71 -2.17 -13.54 2.99
C ALA A 71 -1.74 -12.09 3.24
N HIS A 72 -0.44 -11.89 3.48
CA HIS A 72 0.17 -10.58 3.63
C HIS A 72 0.82 -10.17 2.31
N ILE A 73 0.43 -9.02 1.77
CA ILE A 73 1.01 -8.48 0.54
C ILE A 73 1.84 -7.25 0.89
N PRO A 74 3.16 -7.26 0.67
CA PRO A 74 4.01 -6.09 0.87
C PRO A 74 3.57 -4.92 -0.01
N ILE A 75 3.42 -3.75 0.59
CA ILE A 75 3.02 -2.51 -0.09
C ILE A 75 4.01 -1.37 0.10
N CYS A 76 4.87 -1.45 1.13
CA CYS A 76 5.93 -0.48 1.35
C CYS A 76 7.12 -1.11 2.06
N LYS A 77 8.32 -0.64 1.73
CA LYS A 77 9.58 -1.03 2.36
C LYS A 77 10.44 0.22 2.56
N THR A 78 11.01 0.39 3.75
CA THR A 78 11.93 1.49 4.04
C THR A 78 13.37 1.14 3.64
N GLU A 79 14.26 2.13 3.67
CA GLU A 79 15.69 1.88 3.66
C GLU A 79 16.15 1.12 4.92
N ALA A 80 17.26 0.39 4.80
CA ALA A 80 17.98 -0.15 5.96
C ALA A 80 18.88 0.94 6.54
N ILE A 81 18.75 1.17 7.85
CA ILE A 81 19.60 2.12 8.59
C ILE A 81 20.68 1.32 9.28
N LYS A 82 21.94 1.65 9.02
CA LYS A 82 23.06 0.86 9.51
C LYS A 82 23.30 1.08 11.01
N ASN A 83 23.46 0.00 11.75
CA ASN A 83 23.96 -0.01 13.13
C ASN A 83 23.16 0.87 14.11
N ASP A 84 21.83 0.87 14.01
CA ASP A 84 20.93 1.73 14.80
C ASP A 84 19.85 0.91 15.53
N HIS A 85 19.66 1.17 16.82
CA HIS A 85 18.66 0.50 17.66
C HIS A 85 17.41 1.37 17.91
N SER A 86 17.44 2.64 17.49
CA SER A 86 16.31 3.56 17.54
C SER A 86 16.15 4.29 16.20
N PRO A 87 16.04 3.55 15.08
CA PRO A 87 16.05 4.11 13.73
C PRO A 87 14.84 5.01 13.49
N THR A 88 15.07 6.12 12.78
CA THR A 88 14.03 6.97 12.19
C THR A 88 14.20 6.93 10.68
N TRP A 89 13.22 6.38 9.96
CA TRP A 89 13.30 6.21 8.52
C TRP A 89 12.82 7.46 7.76
N LYS A 90 13.18 7.54 6.47
CA LYS A 90 12.63 8.53 5.55
C LYS A 90 11.09 8.41 5.45
N PRO A 91 10.41 9.50 5.03
CA PRO A 91 8.97 9.47 4.84
C PRO A 91 8.53 8.33 3.90
N VAL A 92 7.50 7.61 4.31
CA VAL A 92 6.80 6.62 3.48
C VAL A 92 5.43 7.15 3.07
N PHE A 93 4.98 6.73 1.89
CA PHE A 93 3.71 7.16 1.31
C PHE A 93 2.83 5.95 1.05
N LEU A 94 1.64 5.91 1.64
CA LEU A 94 0.65 4.85 1.44
C LEU A 94 -0.63 5.44 0.85
N ASN A 95 -1.02 4.98 -0.33
CA ASN A 95 -2.33 5.32 -0.87
C ASN A 95 -3.41 4.48 -0.15
N VAL A 96 -4.51 5.12 0.26
CA VAL A 96 -5.59 4.46 1.03
C VAL A 96 -6.23 3.31 0.23
N GLN A 97 -6.33 3.42 -1.09
CA GLN A 97 -6.81 2.34 -1.96
C GLN A 97 -5.85 1.15 -2.02
N GLN A 98 -4.53 1.39 -1.98
CA GLN A 98 -3.55 0.29 -1.93
C GLN A 98 -3.71 -0.52 -0.64
N VAL A 99 -3.96 0.16 0.48
CA VAL A 99 -4.23 -0.43 1.80
C VAL A 99 -5.60 -1.12 1.86
N GLY A 100 -6.61 -0.55 1.19
CA GLY A 100 -8.00 -1.02 1.17
C GLY A 100 -8.93 0.06 1.75
N SER A 101 -8.77 0.34 3.03
CA SER A 101 -9.39 1.46 3.76
C SER A 101 -8.48 1.89 4.92
N LYS A 102 -8.81 2.97 5.63
CA LYS A 102 -8.00 3.40 6.79
C LYS A 102 -8.06 2.42 7.96
N GLU A 103 -9.16 1.69 8.07
CA GLU A 103 -9.45 0.69 9.11
C GLU A 103 -8.91 -0.70 8.73
N SER A 104 -8.49 -0.88 7.48
CA SER A 104 -7.99 -2.17 7.00
C SER A 104 -6.72 -2.55 7.77
N PRO A 105 -6.59 -3.82 8.20
CA PRO A 105 -5.44 -4.27 8.96
C PRO A 105 -4.16 -4.24 8.13
N LEU A 106 -3.12 -3.68 8.74
CA LEU A 106 -1.75 -3.63 8.27
C LEU A 106 -0.86 -4.43 9.20
N ILE A 107 0.15 -5.09 8.63
CA ILE A 107 1.24 -5.71 9.38
C ILE A 107 2.50 -4.88 9.10
N ILE A 108 3.13 -4.39 10.16
CA ILE A 108 4.43 -3.72 10.08
C ILE A 108 5.47 -4.62 10.73
N GLU A 109 6.42 -5.09 9.93
CA GLU A 109 7.50 -5.97 10.36
C GLU A 109 8.82 -5.20 10.33
N CYS A 110 9.53 -5.20 11.45
CA CYS A 110 10.89 -4.68 11.55
C CYS A 110 11.88 -5.83 11.38
N TYR A 111 12.78 -5.72 10.42
CA TYR A 111 13.77 -6.73 10.08
C TYR A 111 15.18 -6.18 10.24
N ASN A 112 16.11 -7.05 10.62
CA ASN A 112 17.54 -6.81 10.50
C ASN A 112 18.00 -7.19 9.09
N PHE A 113 18.61 -6.25 8.38
CA PHE A 113 19.17 -6.50 7.06
C PHE A 113 20.36 -7.48 7.14
N ASN A 114 20.39 -8.41 6.19
CA ASN A 114 21.43 -9.43 6.02
C ASN A 114 21.77 -9.50 4.53
N SER A 115 23.05 -9.43 4.18
CA SER A 115 23.51 -9.39 2.78
C SER A 115 23.23 -10.67 1.98
N ASN A 116 22.99 -11.79 2.67
CA ASN A 116 22.61 -13.08 2.06
C ASN A 116 21.11 -13.14 1.64
N GLY A 117 20.34 -12.07 1.87
CA GLY A 117 18.91 -11.98 1.55
C GLY A 117 17.97 -12.63 2.57
N LYS A 118 18.49 -13.35 3.57
CA LYS A 118 17.71 -13.94 4.66
C LYS A 118 17.71 -13.01 5.86
N HIS A 119 16.75 -12.10 5.91
CA HIS A 119 16.61 -11.10 6.96
C HIS A 119 16.02 -11.69 8.25
N ASP A 120 16.48 -11.21 9.41
CA ASP A 120 15.99 -11.68 10.71
C ASP A 120 14.86 -10.77 11.21
N LEU A 121 13.73 -11.34 11.62
CA LEU A 121 12.64 -10.56 12.19
C LEU A 121 13.02 -10.06 13.59
N LEU A 122 13.04 -8.74 13.77
CA LEU A 122 13.26 -8.07 15.06
C LEU A 122 11.96 -7.95 15.84
N GLY A 123 10.83 -7.75 15.15
CA GLY A 123 9.51 -7.67 15.76
C GLY A 123 8.46 -7.25 14.74
N LYS A 124 7.19 -7.45 15.07
CA LYS A 124 6.06 -7.05 14.23
C LYS A 124 4.93 -6.43 15.05
N VAL A 125 4.09 -5.64 14.42
CA VAL A 125 2.84 -5.14 14.99
C VAL A 125 1.74 -5.25 13.95
N GLN A 126 0.54 -5.60 14.39
CA GLN A 126 -0.67 -5.52 13.59
C GLN A 126 -1.40 -4.23 13.97
N THR A 127 -1.72 -3.40 12.99
CA THR A 127 -2.34 -2.09 13.21
C THR A 127 -3.22 -1.66 12.02
N SER A 128 -3.57 -0.39 11.91
CA SER A 128 -4.32 0.23 10.81
C SER A 128 -3.88 1.70 10.66
N LEU A 129 -4.24 2.37 9.56
CA LEU A 129 -3.92 3.79 9.40
C LEU A 129 -4.59 4.65 10.49
N VAL A 130 -5.80 4.28 10.91
CA VAL A 130 -6.51 4.95 12.03
C VAL A 130 -5.74 4.83 13.34
N GLU A 131 -5.18 3.67 13.63
CA GLU A 131 -4.39 3.46 14.85
C GLU A 131 -3.04 4.18 14.79
N LEU A 132 -2.37 4.20 13.63
CA LEU A 132 -1.14 4.95 13.43
C LEU A 132 -1.36 6.47 13.61
N GLU A 133 -2.49 6.99 13.13
CA GLU A 133 -2.89 8.38 13.36
C GLU A 133 -3.11 8.69 14.85
N LYS A 134 -3.70 7.74 15.59
CA LYS A 134 -3.86 7.86 17.05
C LYS A 134 -2.53 7.83 17.78
N LEU A 135 -1.59 6.98 17.37
CA LEU A 135 -0.23 6.94 17.94
C LEU A 135 0.49 8.28 17.74
N TYR A 136 0.40 8.84 16.54
CA TYR A 136 0.94 10.17 16.23
C TYR A 136 0.31 11.26 17.12
N SER A 137 -1.03 11.33 17.14
CA SER A 137 -1.77 12.36 17.89
C SER A 137 -1.56 12.25 19.41
N GLY A 138 -1.39 11.02 19.90
CA GLY A 138 -1.13 10.74 21.32
C GLY A 138 0.33 10.85 21.73
N GLY A 139 1.27 10.93 20.79
CA GLY A 139 2.71 10.88 21.06
C GLY A 139 3.16 9.57 21.73
N GLN A 140 2.42 8.48 21.53
CA GLN A 140 2.67 7.18 22.15
C GLN A 140 3.28 6.21 21.14
N GLY A 141 4.10 5.28 21.62
CA GLY A 141 4.61 4.17 20.82
C GLY A 141 3.90 2.86 21.16
N GLU A 142 3.72 2.01 20.17
CA GLU A 142 3.15 0.67 20.30
C GLU A 142 4.27 -0.38 20.45
N ASN A 143 4.07 -1.40 21.29
CA ASN A 143 5.09 -2.44 21.44
C ASN A 143 5.15 -3.35 20.21
N LEU A 144 6.35 -3.83 19.88
CA LEU A 144 6.53 -4.88 18.89
C LEU A 144 6.35 -6.26 19.53
N PHE A 145 5.95 -7.23 18.72
CA PHE A 145 5.68 -8.60 19.12
C PHE A 145 6.54 -9.58 18.29
N LEU A 146 6.94 -10.68 18.91
CA LEU A 146 7.53 -11.82 18.21
C LEU A 146 6.71 -13.08 18.48
N SER A 147 6.50 -13.88 17.44
CA SER A 147 5.96 -15.23 17.62
C SER A 147 7.09 -16.13 18.11
N ALA A 148 7.00 -16.57 19.36
CA ALA A 148 7.92 -17.55 19.91
C ALA A 148 7.29 -18.94 19.78
N ALA A 149 7.93 -19.83 19.02
CA ALA A 149 7.60 -21.24 19.05
C ALA A 149 8.16 -21.85 20.33
N VAL A 150 7.29 -22.14 21.30
CA VAL A 150 7.65 -22.90 22.51
C VAL A 150 6.74 -24.12 22.58
N GLY A 151 7.18 -25.24 21.99
CA GLY A 151 6.39 -26.46 21.92
C GLY A 151 5.28 -26.42 20.86
N HIS A 152 4.12 -27.02 21.17
CA HIS A 152 2.94 -27.10 20.29
C HIS A 152 2.05 -25.85 20.31
N ASP A 153 2.36 -24.85 21.13
CA ASP A 153 1.52 -23.67 21.36
C ASP A 153 2.27 -22.39 20.99
N SER A 154 1.65 -21.55 20.15
CA SER A 154 2.28 -20.33 19.63
C SER A 154 1.95 -19.14 20.53
N GLN A 155 2.86 -18.78 21.44
CA GLN A 155 2.70 -17.58 22.26
C GLN A 155 3.38 -16.37 21.62
N THR A 156 2.70 -15.22 21.67
CA THR A 156 3.22 -13.91 21.24
C THR A 156 3.97 -13.26 22.40
N LYS A 157 5.30 -13.12 22.26
CA LYS A 157 6.14 -12.39 23.21
C LYS A 157 6.04 -10.89 22.91
N VAL A 158 5.67 -10.10 23.92
CA VAL A 158 5.76 -8.63 23.87
C VAL A 158 7.22 -8.21 24.07
N LEU A 159 7.73 -7.33 23.22
CA LEU A 159 9.09 -6.80 23.30
C LEU A 159 9.13 -5.44 24.00
N LYS A 160 10.32 -5.05 24.47
CA LYS A 160 10.57 -3.65 24.90
C LYS A 160 10.67 -2.70 23.70
N SER A 161 11.00 -3.25 22.53
CA SER A 161 11.07 -2.52 21.29
C SER A 161 9.71 -1.93 20.92
N ARG A 162 9.69 -0.66 20.54
CA ARG A 162 8.45 0.09 20.26
C ARG A 162 8.49 0.78 18.91
N LEU A 163 7.34 0.84 18.24
CA LEU A 163 7.10 1.61 17.02
C LEU A 163 6.41 2.94 17.37
N PHE A 164 6.86 4.02 16.77
CA PHE A 164 6.33 5.36 16.87
C PHE A 164 6.04 5.94 15.48
N VAL A 165 5.13 6.91 15.46
CA VAL A 165 4.81 7.71 14.27
C VAL A 165 5.18 9.16 14.60
N ASP A 166 6.29 9.64 14.02
CA ASP A 166 6.81 11.00 14.29
C ASP A 166 6.16 12.06 13.38
N LYS A 167 5.59 11.63 12.25
CA LYS A 167 4.79 12.45 11.34
C LYS A 167 3.65 11.61 10.78
N PHE A 168 2.46 12.19 10.69
CA PHE A 168 1.32 11.64 9.96
C PHE A 168 0.60 12.80 9.25
N SER A 169 0.50 12.73 7.92
CA SER A 169 -0.16 13.77 7.12
C SER A 169 -0.95 13.14 5.98
N GLU A 170 -2.21 13.54 5.82
CA GLU A 170 -3.04 13.13 4.69
C GLU A 170 -2.99 14.17 3.60
N ASN A 171 -2.65 13.73 2.39
CA ASN A 171 -2.53 14.58 1.23
C ASN A 171 -3.43 14.03 0.11
N ILE A 172 -4.13 14.93 -0.58
CA ILE A 172 -4.86 14.60 -1.81
C ILE A 172 -3.86 14.69 -2.96
N GLN A 173 -3.68 13.60 -3.70
CA GLN A 173 -2.86 13.57 -4.90
C GLN A 173 -3.73 13.60 -6.15
N TYR A 174 -3.25 14.31 -7.19
CA TYR A 174 -3.87 14.27 -8.51
C TYR A 174 -3.72 12.86 -9.10
N THR A 175 -4.85 12.23 -9.42
CA THR A 175 -4.87 10.89 -9.97
C THR A 175 -4.72 10.91 -11.49
N PHE A 176 -4.47 9.75 -12.09
CA PHE A 176 -4.47 9.61 -13.54
C PHE A 176 -5.79 10.12 -14.18
N LEU A 177 -6.93 9.88 -13.51
CA LEU A 177 -8.23 10.36 -13.99
C LEU A 177 -8.36 11.88 -13.92
N ASP A 178 -7.72 12.54 -12.94
CA ASP A 178 -7.66 14.00 -12.88
C ASP A 178 -6.95 14.60 -14.11
N TYR A 179 -5.87 13.96 -14.58
CA TYR A 179 -5.19 14.39 -15.80
C TYR A 179 -6.07 14.19 -17.04
N LEU A 180 -6.73 13.03 -17.19
CA LEU A 180 -7.66 12.81 -18.31
C LEU A 180 -8.83 13.80 -18.29
N ALA A 181 -9.42 14.06 -17.12
CA ALA A 181 -10.48 15.05 -16.96
C ALA A 181 -9.99 16.49 -17.24
N GLY A 182 -8.71 16.75 -16.99
CA GLY A 182 -8.01 18.00 -17.34
C GLY A 182 -7.68 18.15 -18.83
N GLY A 183 -8.03 17.17 -19.69
CA GLY A 183 -7.84 17.23 -21.13
C GLY A 183 -6.52 16.61 -21.62
N PHE A 184 -5.84 15.81 -20.81
CA PHE A 184 -4.69 15.03 -21.28
C PHE A 184 -5.17 13.87 -22.16
N GLU A 185 -4.44 13.63 -23.25
CA GLU A 185 -4.73 12.55 -24.20
C GLU A 185 -3.61 11.49 -24.18
N LEU A 186 -3.99 10.23 -24.32
CA LEU A 186 -3.06 9.12 -24.52
C LEU A 186 -3.02 8.75 -26.00
N ASN A 187 -1.87 8.99 -26.64
CA ASN A 187 -1.67 8.63 -28.04
C ASN A 187 -1.01 7.26 -28.15
N PHE A 188 -1.72 6.31 -28.75
CA PHE A 188 -1.18 4.99 -29.04
C PHE A 188 -0.31 5.02 -30.29
N MET A 189 0.94 4.55 -30.18
CA MET A 189 1.88 4.41 -31.29
C MET A 189 2.36 2.96 -31.35
N VAL A 190 2.42 2.41 -32.56
CA VAL A 190 2.89 1.04 -32.80
C VAL A 190 4.01 1.05 -33.83
N ALA A 191 5.05 0.27 -33.56
CA ALA A 191 6.11 -0.03 -34.51
C ALA A 191 6.22 -1.55 -34.64
N ILE A 192 6.31 -2.05 -35.86
CA ILE A 192 6.40 -3.48 -36.16
C ILE A 192 7.80 -3.74 -36.71
N ASP A 193 8.54 -4.63 -36.05
CA ASP A 193 9.83 -5.10 -36.52
C ASP A 193 9.63 -6.19 -37.58
N PHE A 194 10.16 -5.94 -38.78
CA PHE A 194 10.15 -6.88 -39.91
C PHE A 194 11.52 -7.51 -40.16
N THR A 195 12.44 -7.46 -39.18
CA THR A 195 13.70 -8.19 -39.30
C THR A 195 13.44 -9.70 -39.29
N VAL A 196 13.92 -10.38 -40.34
CA VAL A 196 13.96 -11.84 -40.38
C VAL A 196 15.02 -12.27 -39.37
N SER A 197 14.61 -12.88 -38.25
CA SER A 197 15.54 -13.52 -37.32
C SER A 197 16.33 -14.58 -38.08
N SER A 198 17.60 -14.30 -38.36
CA SER A 198 18.50 -15.29 -38.94
C SER A 198 18.74 -16.37 -37.89
N ASN A 199 18.45 -17.62 -38.26
CA ASN A 199 18.56 -18.86 -37.45
C ASN A 199 19.77 -18.92 -36.52
#